data_AF-A0A023AYR7-F1
#
_entry.id   AF-A0A023AYR7-F1
#
_cell.length_a   1.000
_cell.length_b   1.000
_cell.length_c   1.000
_cell.angle_alpha   90.00
_cell.angle_beta   90.00
_cell.angle_gamma   90.00
#
_symmetry.space_group_name_H-M   'P 1'
#
loop_
_entity.id
_entity.type
_entity.pdbx_description
1 polymer ?
#
loop_
_entity_poly.entity_id
_entity_poly.type
_entity_poly.pdbx_seq_one_letter_code
_entity_poly.pdbx_strand_id
1 'polypeptide(L)'
;MSSERGGINPTSVYGFVSWIVSFVLIVAYVVWEFVPDDLLYSWGITYYPWKYWGVALFLMAPVVSPAYPFLIMSVALKNNPKIESRQFVDDSLGEIMVPGVKLATGDLDPKIVRSIRKRLIINHLKQKYG
;
A
#
# COMPACT_ATOMS: atom_id res chain seq x y z
N MET A 1 25.37 -6.24 14.84
CA MET A 1 26.06 -6.82 13.66
C MET A 1 25.01 -7.42 12.74
N SER A 2 24.25 -6.58 12.03
CA SER A 2 23.26 -6.97 11.03
C SER A 2 23.31 -5.90 9.94
N SER A 3 23.90 -6.28 8.82
CA SER A 3 24.40 -5.37 7.79
C SER A 3 23.33 -4.42 7.24
N GLU A 4 23.52 -3.12 7.44
CA GLU A 4 23.05 -2.09 6.52
C GLU A 4 23.78 -2.29 5.18
N ARG A 5 23.19 -3.08 4.30
CA ARG A 5 23.59 -3.08 2.89
C ARG A 5 22.55 -2.27 2.15
N GLY A 6 22.96 -1.11 1.64
CA GLY A 6 22.30 -0.38 0.56
C GLY A 6 22.34 -1.21 -0.74
N GLY A 7 21.88 -2.45 -0.68
CA GLY A 7 21.67 -3.32 -1.81
C GLY A 7 20.33 -2.95 -2.43
N ILE A 8 20.35 -2.72 -3.73
CA ILE A 8 19.14 -2.51 -4.52
C ILE A 8 18.15 -3.64 -4.18
N ASN A 9 16.98 -3.28 -3.67
CA ASN A 9 15.92 -4.25 -3.39
C ASN A 9 15.61 -4.98 -4.70
N PRO A 10 15.93 -6.27 -4.84
CA PRO A 10 15.77 -6.96 -6.13
C PRO A 10 14.31 -6.91 -6.60
N THR A 11 13.36 -6.85 -5.66
CA THR A 11 11.93 -6.65 -5.90
C THR A 11 11.60 -5.40 -6.72
N SER A 12 12.28 -4.27 -6.52
CA SER A 12 12.00 -3.05 -7.30
C SER A 12 12.50 -3.15 -8.73
N VAL A 13 13.60 -3.87 -8.95
CA VAL A 13 14.14 -4.11 -10.30
C VAL A 13 13.25 -5.07 -11.08
N TYR A 14 12.79 -6.16 -10.46
CA TYR A 14 11.88 -7.11 -11.12
C TYR A 14 10.55 -6.46 -11.53
N GLY A 15 10.01 -5.57 -10.70
CA GLY A 15 8.81 -4.80 -11.05
C GLY A 15 9.01 -3.91 -12.27
N PHE A 16 10.14 -3.19 -12.33
CA PHE A 16 10.47 -2.33 -13.46
C PHE A 16 10.69 -3.11 -14.77
N VAL A 17 11.45 -4.21 -14.71
CA VAL A 17 11.69 -5.07 -15.88
C VAL A 17 10.37 -5.69 -16.37
N SER A 18 9.53 -6.19 -15.45
CA SER A 18 8.21 -6.73 -15.79
C SER A 18 7.29 -5.69 -16.44
N TRP A 19 7.36 -4.43 -15.98
CA TRP A 19 6.60 -3.34 -16.58
C TRP A 19 7.01 -3.06 -18.03
N ILE A 20 8.32 -3.01 -18.32
CA ILE A 20 8.83 -2.86 -19.69
C ILE A 20 8.42 -4.05 -20.56
N VAL A 21 8.62 -5.28 -20.07
CA VAL A 21 8.29 -6.50 -20.81
C VAL A 21 6.80 -6.55 -21.13
N SER A 22 5.93 -6.20 -20.17
CA SER A 22 4.49 -6.10 -20.38
C SER A 22 4.15 -5.11 -21.50
N PHE A 23 4.79 -3.94 -21.50
CA PHE A 23 4.54 -2.93 -22.52
C PHE A 23 4.96 -3.40 -23.91
N VAL A 24 6.15 -4.01 -24.03
CA VAL A 24 6.65 -4.57 -25.29
C VAL A 24 5.73 -5.68 -25.81
N LEU A 25 5.27 -6.58 -24.93
CA LEU A 25 4.34 -7.66 -25.30
C LEU A 25 3.00 -7.11 -25.79
N ILE A 26 2.47 -6.08 -25.12
CA ILE A 26 1.22 -5.42 -25.54
C ILE A 26 1.38 -4.79 -26.92
N VAL A 27 2.46 -4.05 -27.16
CA VAL A 27 2.71 -3.42 -28.47
C VAL A 27 2.88 -4.49 -29.56
N ALA A 28 3.67 -5.53 -29.30
CA ALA A 28 3.86 -6.63 -30.25
C ALA A 28 2.53 -7.34 -30.58
N TYR A 29 1.69 -7.55 -29.57
CA TYR A 29 0.37 -8.15 -29.75
C TYR A 29 -0.56 -7.28 -30.59
N VAL A 30 -0.61 -5.98 -30.32
CA VAL A 30 -1.40 -5.02 -31.09
C VAL A 30 -0.92 -4.96 -32.54
N VAL A 31 0.39 -4.91 -32.77
CA VAL A 31 0.97 -4.94 -34.11
C VAL A 31 0.55 -6.22 -34.85
N TRP A 32 0.68 -7.39 -34.21
CA TRP A 32 0.27 -8.67 -34.80
C TRP A 32 -1.21 -8.69 -35.20
N GLU A 33 -2.09 -8.13 -34.37
CA GLU A 33 -3.52 -8.03 -34.65
C GLU A 33 -3.82 -7.17 -35.90
N PHE A 34 -3.08 -6.06 -36.08
CA PHE A 34 -3.23 -5.16 -37.22
C PHE A 34 -2.56 -5.66 -38.51
N VAL A 35 -1.64 -6.64 -38.47
CA VAL A 35 -1.04 -7.18 -39.68
C VAL A 35 -2.09 -8.03 -40.42
N PRO A 36 -2.44 -7.73 -41.69
CA PRO A 36 -3.42 -8.52 -42.45
C PRO A 36 -2.97 -9.97 -42.70
N ASP A 37 -3.94 -10.87 -42.81
CA ASP A 37 -3.73 -12.32 -42.96
C ASP A 37 -2.87 -12.66 -44.18
N ASP A 38 -2.99 -11.89 -45.27
CA ASP A 38 -2.20 -12.06 -46.49
C ASP A 38 -0.69 -11.95 -46.25
N LEU A 39 -0.27 -11.03 -45.36
CA LEU A 39 1.14 -10.87 -45.00
C LEU A 39 1.63 -12.02 -44.12
N LEU A 40 0.82 -12.51 -43.18
CA LEU A 40 1.18 -13.69 -42.38
C LEU A 40 1.34 -14.93 -43.24
N TYR A 41 0.44 -15.10 -44.21
CA TYR A 41 0.52 -16.18 -45.18
C TYR A 41 1.79 -16.09 -46.03
N SER A 42 2.18 -14.87 -46.43
CA SER A 42 3.43 -14.63 -47.18
C SER A 42 4.69 -14.98 -46.38
N TRP A 43 4.64 -14.88 -45.04
CA TRP A 43 5.72 -15.25 -44.13
C TRP A 43 5.69 -16.74 -43.73
N GLY A 44 4.76 -17.52 -44.28
CA GLY A 44 4.62 -18.95 -43.99
C GLY A 44 3.94 -19.25 -42.66
N ILE A 45 3.30 -18.26 -42.02
CA ILE A 45 2.58 -18.42 -40.76
C ILE A 45 1.12 -18.76 -41.08
N THR A 46 0.83 -20.06 -41.24
CA THR A 46 -0.50 -20.56 -41.63
C THR A 46 -1.39 -20.94 -40.45
N TYR A 47 -0.81 -21.13 -39.25
CA TYR A 47 -1.55 -21.50 -38.04
C TYR A 47 -1.43 -20.42 -36.98
N TYR A 48 -2.49 -19.64 -36.83
CA TYR A 48 -2.68 -18.71 -35.73
C TYR A 48 -4.10 -18.84 -35.16
N PRO A 49 -4.30 -18.59 -33.86
CA PRO A 49 -5.64 -18.55 -33.27
C PRO A 49 -6.45 -17.41 -33.90
N TRP A 50 -7.76 -17.56 -33.98
CA TRP A 50 -8.64 -16.54 -34.56
C TRP A 50 -8.44 -15.17 -33.90
N LYS A 51 -8.11 -14.17 -34.71
CA LYS A 51 -7.92 -12.75 -34.34
C LYS A 51 -9.07 -12.13 -33.55
N TYR A 52 -10.27 -12.67 -33.69
CA TYR A 52 -11.41 -12.27 -32.86
C TYR A 52 -11.14 -12.35 -31.35
N TRP A 53 -10.43 -13.39 -30.89
CA TRP A 53 -10.01 -13.51 -29.49
C TRP A 53 -8.99 -12.44 -29.11
N GLY A 54 -8.18 -12.02 -30.09
CA GLY A 54 -7.25 -10.90 -30.06
C GLY A 54 -7.89 -9.61 -29.55
N VAL A 55 -8.86 -9.14 -30.33
CA VAL A 55 -9.63 -7.94 -30.04
C VAL A 55 -10.47 -8.07 -28.77
N ALA A 56 -11.11 -9.23 -28.56
CA ALA A 56 -11.96 -9.46 -27.39
C ALA A 56 -11.18 -9.33 -26.08
N LEU A 57 -9.96 -9.89 -26.00
CA LEU A 57 -9.08 -9.77 -24.84
C LEU A 57 -8.72 -8.31 -24.55
N PHE A 58 -8.41 -7.53 -25.58
CA PHE A 58 -8.03 -6.13 -25.43
C PHE A 58 -9.19 -5.26 -24.92
N LEU A 59 -10.40 -5.52 -25.42
CA LEU A 59 -11.61 -4.82 -25.00
C LEU A 59 -12.08 -5.24 -23.60
N MET A 60 -11.93 -6.52 -23.24
CA MET A 60 -12.32 -7.03 -21.92
C MET A 60 -11.31 -6.70 -20.82
N ALA A 61 -10.02 -6.58 -21.15
CA ALA A 61 -8.95 -6.30 -20.18
C ALA A 61 -9.22 -5.09 -19.26
N PRO A 62 -9.59 -3.89 -19.75
CA PRO A 62 -9.88 -2.75 -18.87
C PRO A 62 -11.16 -2.91 -18.04
N VAL A 63 -12.08 -3.79 -18.44
CA VAL A 63 -13.31 -4.09 -17.70
C VAL A 63 -13.04 -5.09 -16.56
N VAL A 64 -12.17 -6.07 -16.81
CA VAL A 64 -11.82 -7.12 -15.84
C VAL A 64 -10.70 -6.68 -14.90
N SER A 65 -9.75 -5.86 -15.37
CA SER A 65 -8.60 -5.40 -14.57
C SER A 65 -8.94 -4.73 -13.24
N PRO A 66 -10.01 -3.91 -13.08
CA PRO A 66 -10.35 -3.35 -11.77
C PRO A 66 -10.84 -4.40 -10.77
N ALA A 67 -11.37 -5.55 -11.21
CA ALA A 67 -11.88 -6.56 -10.28
C ALA A 67 -10.80 -7.03 -9.28
N TYR A 68 -9.55 -7.19 -9.74
CA TYR A 68 -8.44 -7.60 -8.89
C TYR A 68 -8.11 -6.62 -7.74
N PRO A 69 -7.81 -5.33 -7.98
CA PRO A 69 -7.57 -4.37 -6.90
C PRO A 69 -8.80 -4.15 -6.02
N PHE A 70 -10.03 -4.21 -6.56
CA PHE A 70 -11.24 -4.15 -5.73
C PHE A 70 -11.35 -5.33 -4.76
N LEU A 71 -10.98 -6.54 -5.18
CA LEU A 71 -10.96 -7.71 -4.29
C LEU A 71 -9.91 -7.56 -3.19
N ILE A 72 -8.69 -7.14 -3.52
CA ILE A 72 -7.62 -6.91 -2.54
C ILE A 72 -8.02 -5.81 -1.56
N MET A 73 -8.58 -4.70 -2.05
CA MET A 73 -9.12 -3.63 -1.20
C MET A 73 -10.24 -4.15 -0.29
N SER A 74 -11.15 -4.98 -0.80
CA SER A 74 -12.23 -5.56 0.01
C SER A 74 -11.71 -6.45 1.14
N VAL A 75 -10.66 -7.23 0.88
CA VAL A 75 -9.99 -8.05 1.90
C VAL A 75 -9.23 -7.17 2.90
N ALA A 76 -8.51 -6.16 2.41
CA ALA A 76 -7.79 -5.21 3.25
C ALA A 76 -8.74 -4.44 4.20
N LEU A 77 -9.91 -4.04 3.71
CA LEU A 77 -10.94 -3.38 4.52
C LEU A 77 -11.52 -4.29 5.61
N LYS A 78 -11.66 -5.60 5.35
CA LYS A 78 -12.11 -6.58 6.36
C LYS A 78 -11.06 -6.86 7.43
N ASN A 79 -9.78 -6.79 7.05
CA ASN A 79 -8.67 -7.09 7.94
C ASN A 79 -8.17 -5.87 8.74
N ASN A 80 -8.59 -4.65 8.39
CA ASN A 80 -8.21 -3.45 9.12
C ASN A 80 -9.06 -3.27 10.39
N PRO A 81 -8.46 -2.79 11.50
CA PRO A 81 -9.21 -2.42 12.70
C PRO A 81 -10.23 -1.31 12.36
N LYS A 82 -11.41 -1.33 13.01
CA LYS A 82 -12.41 -0.27 12.87
C LYS A 82 -11.74 1.09 13.06
N ILE A 83 -12.02 2.01 12.14
CA ILE A 83 -11.59 3.42 12.17
C ILE A 83 -12.00 4.17 13.45
N GLU A 84 -12.94 3.62 14.22
CA GLU A 84 -13.36 4.14 15.53
C GLU A 84 -12.49 3.65 16.71
N SER A 85 -11.49 2.80 16.45
CA SER A 85 -10.56 2.36 17.48
C SER A 85 -9.79 3.59 18.00
N ARG A 86 -9.99 3.90 19.28
CA ARG A 86 -9.38 5.06 19.96
C ARG A 86 -7.85 5.09 19.89
N GLN A 87 -7.24 3.99 19.46
CA GLN A 87 -5.80 3.79 19.23
C GLN A 87 -5.23 4.83 18.23
N PHE A 88 -5.97 5.20 17.19
CA PHE A 88 -5.50 6.21 16.22
C PHE A 88 -5.40 7.63 16.78
N VAL A 89 -6.21 7.96 17.80
CA VAL A 89 -6.21 9.28 18.45
C VAL A 89 -5.21 9.32 19.61
N ASP A 90 -5.01 8.21 20.31
CA ASP A 90 -4.13 8.13 21.48
C ASP A 90 -2.64 8.15 21.10
N ASP A 91 -2.26 7.53 19.97
CA ASP A 91 -0.85 7.45 19.57
C ASP A 91 -0.27 8.80 19.08
N SER A 92 -1.07 9.64 18.40
CA SER A 92 -0.56 10.94 17.87
C SER A 92 -0.50 12.04 18.94
N LEU A 93 -1.37 11.98 19.95
CA LEU A 93 -1.40 12.95 21.04
C LEU A 93 -0.57 12.52 22.25
N GLY A 94 -0.37 11.21 22.46
CA GLY A 94 0.47 10.66 23.52
C GLY A 94 1.95 11.00 23.35
N GLU A 95 2.47 10.94 22.11
CA GLU A 95 3.88 11.26 21.83
C GLU A 95 4.19 12.76 21.95
N ILE A 96 3.25 13.63 21.56
CA ILE A 96 3.45 15.09 21.60
C ILE A 96 3.36 15.62 23.04
N MET A 97 2.57 14.97 23.91
CA MET A 97 2.26 15.51 25.23
C MET A 97 3.17 15.01 26.36
N VAL A 98 3.99 13.96 26.14
CA VAL A 98 4.95 13.48 27.16
C VAL A 98 6.27 12.99 26.53
N PRO A 99 7.30 13.85 26.40
CA PRO A 99 8.61 13.37 25.96
C PRO A 99 9.19 12.42 27.02
N GLY A 100 9.26 11.12 26.69
CA GLY A 100 10.00 10.12 27.45
C GLY A 100 9.21 9.18 28.37
N VAL A 101 7.87 9.18 28.32
CA VAL A 101 7.07 8.24 29.13
C VAL A 101 6.02 7.53 28.27
N LYS A 102 6.29 6.26 27.90
CA LYS A 102 5.30 5.35 27.33
C LYS A 102 4.33 4.89 28.43
N LEU A 103 3.31 5.68 28.74
CA LEU A 103 2.20 5.22 29.55
C LEU A 103 0.92 5.39 28.73
N ALA A 104 0.24 4.28 28.43
CA ALA A 104 -1.09 4.30 27.87
C ALA A 104 -2.01 5.00 28.89
N THR A 105 -2.34 6.26 28.63
CA THR A 105 -3.10 7.12 29.54
C THR A 105 -4.47 6.53 29.89
N GLY A 106 -4.98 5.60 29.09
CA GLY A 106 -6.23 4.86 29.33
C GLY A 106 -6.18 3.77 30.40
N ASP A 107 -5.01 3.32 30.86
CA ASP A 107 -4.87 2.21 31.84
C ASP A 107 -4.44 2.69 33.24
N LEU A 108 -4.25 3.99 33.41
CA LEU A 108 -3.88 4.61 34.68
C LEU A 108 -5.14 4.91 35.51
N ASP A 109 -5.23 4.34 36.71
CA ASP A 109 -6.30 4.62 37.67
C ASP A 109 -6.44 6.16 37.84
N PRO A 110 -7.66 6.72 37.68
CA PRO A 110 -7.91 8.16 37.80
C PRO A 110 -7.41 8.78 39.10
N LYS A 111 -7.24 7.98 40.17
CA LYS A 111 -6.64 8.42 41.43
C LYS A 111 -5.15 8.77 41.29
N ILE A 112 -4.40 8.01 40.48
CA ILE A 112 -2.97 8.22 40.26
C ILE A 112 -2.77 9.52 39.47
N VAL A 113 -3.53 9.72 38.39
CA VAL A 113 -3.50 10.93 37.55
C VAL A 113 -3.78 12.18 38.39
N ARG A 114 -4.81 12.13 39.24
CA ARG A 114 -5.15 13.23 40.14
C ARG A 114 -4.03 13.53 41.14
N SER A 115 -3.33 12.50 41.61
CA SER A 115 -2.20 12.67 42.54
C SER A 115 -0.99 13.33 41.86
N ILE A 116 -0.66 12.96 40.63
CA ILE A 116 0.47 13.53 39.87
C ILE A 116 0.17 14.99 39.52
N ARG A 117 -1.04 15.27 39.03
CA ARG A 117 -1.46 16.65 38.71
C ARG A 117 -1.37 17.55 39.92
N LYS A 118 -1.81 17.07 41.09
CA LYS A 118 -1.74 17.82 42.35
C LYS A 118 -0.28 18.09 42.76
N ARG A 119 0.61 17.10 42.66
CA ARG A 119 2.05 17.27 42.97
C ARG A 119 2.73 18.26 42.03
N LEU A 120 2.45 18.20 40.73
CA LEU A 120 3.02 19.12 39.74
C LEU A 120 2.59 20.57 39.98
N ILE A 121 1.30 20.80 40.23
CA ILE A 121 0.77 22.13 40.55
C ILE A 121 1.44 22.67 41.82
N ILE A 122 1.54 21.85 42.87
CA ILE A 122 2.16 22.27 44.14
C ILE A 122 3.65 22.64 43.92
N ASN A 123 4.40 21.83 43.17
CA ASN A 123 5.81 22.14 42.88
C ASN A 123 5.95 23.43 42.06
N HIS A 124 5.08 23.64 41.07
CA HIS A 124 5.10 24.86 40.27
C HIS A 124 4.76 26.10 41.10
N LEU A 125 3.78 26.00 42.00
CA LEU A 125 3.43 27.09 42.92
C LEU A 125 4.55 27.37 43.92
N LYS A 126 5.21 26.32 44.45
CA LYS A 126 6.34 26.49 45.37
C LYS A 126 7.54 27.17 44.69
N GLN A 127 7.77 26.91 43.41
CA GLN A 127 8.81 27.60 42.63
C GLN A 127 8.47 29.06 42.34
N LYS A 128 7.18 29.39 42.18
CA LYS A 128 6.73 30.74 41.81
C LYS A 128 6.60 31.67 43.03
N TYR A 129 6.36 31.12 44.21
CA TYR A 129 6.01 31.87 45.43
C TYR A 129 6.90 31.55 46.65
N GLY A 130 7.97 30.78 46.47
CA GLY A 130 8.99 30.49 47.49
C GLY A 130 10.36 30.94 46.99
#